data_AF-A0AAW8NKI8-F1
#
_entry.id   AF-A0AAW8NKI8-F1
#
_cell.length_a   1.000
_cell.length_b   1.000
_cell.length_c   1.000
_cell.angle_alpha   90.00
_cell.angle_beta   90.00
_cell.angle_gamma   90.00
#
_symmetry.space_group_name_H-M   'P 1'
#
loop_
_entity.id
_entity.type
_entity.pdbx_description
1 polymer ?
#
loop_
_entity_poly.entity_id
_entity_poly.type
_entity_poly.pdbx_seq_one_letter_code
_entity_poly.pdbx_strand_id
1 'polypeptide(L)'
;MLPKHAVHNLYDYRKAISSRPFTARGKNVIRCQQCLLAEHLCTCNKRQQLRTELAFMIIMYDDEVLKPSNSGRLIADLVPDTHAFIWSRNEPNRKMLSIINDPQYQPFVIFPAEYAVDGQAVFNKVNAGDCIDGKKPLFVILDGSWREAIKMFRKSDYLHHLPLFSFSPETTASYALRKGARDFQLGTAEVAALALSAAGEPKNGAALEAWFALFVESSLKGRSRNVREAGAIEQLTAVYKEAMKKAL
;
A
#
# COMPACT_ATOMS: atom_id res chain seq x y z
N MET A 1 -15.86 -15.17 -0.27
CA MET A 1 -15.31 -13.87 -0.69
C MET A 1 -14.95 -13.11 0.59
N LEU A 2 -13.75 -12.55 0.70
CA LEU A 2 -13.34 -11.81 1.90
C LEU A 2 -14.23 -10.56 2.12
N PRO A 3 -14.44 -10.12 3.38
CA PRO A 3 -15.21 -8.92 3.67
C PRO A 3 -14.53 -7.64 3.14
N LYS A 4 -15.24 -6.50 3.28
CA LYS A 4 -14.63 -5.18 3.05
C LYS A 4 -13.60 -4.90 4.16
N HIS A 5 -12.44 -4.39 3.76
CA HIS A 5 -11.37 -3.94 4.65
C HIS A 5 -11.36 -2.41 4.76
N ALA A 6 -10.43 -1.85 5.54
CA ALA A 6 -10.36 -0.41 5.82
C ALA A 6 -10.40 0.49 4.58
N VAL A 7 -9.61 0.19 3.53
CA VAL A 7 -9.59 1.01 2.30
C VAL A 7 -10.91 0.95 1.51
N HIS A 8 -11.63 -0.19 1.53
CA HIS A 8 -12.96 -0.27 0.91
C HIS A 8 -13.97 0.62 1.64
N ASN A 9 -13.94 0.60 2.97
CA ASN A 9 -14.81 1.44 3.80
C ASN A 9 -14.47 2.93 3.62
N LEU A 10 -13.18 3.27 3.52
CA LEU A 10 -12.72 4.64 3.26
C LEU A 10 -13.17 5.14 1.88
N TYR A 11 -13.11 4.28 0.86
CA TYR A 11 -13.63 4.57 -0.47
C TYR A 11 -15.13 4.88 -0.45
N ASP A 12 -15.93 4.03 0.20
CA ASP A 12 -17.38 4.22 0.31
C ASP A 12 -17.71 5.52 1.02
N TYR A 13 -17.03 5.81 2.14
CA TYR A 13 -17.16 7.07 2.87
C TYR A 13 -16.82 8.27 1.97
N ARG A 14 -15.66 8.24 1.30
CA ARG A 14 -15.20 9.35 0.46
C ARG A 14 -16.13 9.61 -0.72
N LYS A 15 -16.69 8.53 -1.30
CA LYS A 15 -17.67 8.61 -2.39
C LYS A 15 -18.99 9.23 -1.91
N ALA A 16 -19.46 8.86 -0.72
CA ALA A 16 -20.71 9.37 -0.14
C ALA A 16 -20.66 10.89 0.15
N ILE A 17 -19.52 11.41 0.58
CA ILE A 17 -19.33 12.85 0.85
C ILE A 17 -18.94 13.67 -0.40
N SER A 18 -18.80 13.03 -1.57
CA SER A 18 -18.36 13.71 -2.78
C SER A 18 -19.48 14.53 -3.40
N SER A 19 -19.33 15.86 -3.43
CA SER A 19 -20.29 16.77 -4.07
C SER A 19 -20.18 16.81 -5.61
N ARG A 20 -19.15 16.19 -6.19
CA ARG A 20 -18.93 16.08 -7.64
C ARG A 20 -18.65 14.62 -8.03
N PRO A 21 -19.13 14.15 -9.20
CA PRO A 21 -18.75 12.85 -9.73
C PRO A 21 -17.23 12.80 -9.96
N PHE A 22 -16.57 11.76 -9.46
CA PHE A 22 -15.15 11.54 -9.75
C PHE A 22 -14.99 10.92 -11.15
N THR A 23 -14.45 11.68 -12.09
CA THR A 23 -14.25 11.23 -13.48
C THR A 23 -12.87 10.61 -13.65
N ALA A 24 -12.74 9.31 -13.40
CA ALA A 24 -11.49 8.59 -13.65
C ALA A 24 -11.21 8.43 -15.17
N ARG A 25 -9.94 8.25 -15.55
CA ARG A 25 -9.59 7.81 -16.92
C ARG A 25 -10.27 6.47 -17.22
N GLY A 26 -10.87 6.36 -18.41
CA GLY A 26 -11.68 5.19 -18.80
C GLY A 26 -13.10 5.20 -18.18
N LYS A 27 -13.77 6.36 -18.20
CA LYS A 27 -15.11 6.60 -17.64
C LYS A 27 -16.21 5.66 -18.17
N ASN A 28 -16.03 5.05 -19.34
CA ASN A 28 -16.99 4.14 -19.94
C ASN A 28 -16.81 2.67 -19.51
N VAL A 29 -15.76 2.37 -18.73
CA VAL A 29 -15.50 1.01 -18.24
C VAL A 29 -16.43 0.75 -17.05
N ILE A 30 -17.23 -0.31 -17.12
CA ILE A 30 -18.00 -0.82 -15.98
C ILE A 30 -17.00 -1.50 -15.03
N ARG A 31 -16.93 -1.01 -13.79
CA ARG A 31 -15.90 -1.37 -12.81
C ARG A 31 -16.48 -2.11 -11.62
N CYS A 32 -15.72 -3.10 -11.14
CA CYS A 32 -15.94 -3.71 -9.84
C CYS A 32 -15.90 -2.64 -8.75
N GLN A 33 -16.89 -2.62 -7.86
CA GLN A 33 -16.97 -1.62 -6.78
C GLN A 33 -15.88 -1.77 -5.70
N GLN A 34 -15.17 -2.91 -5.67
CA GLN A 34 -14.09 -3.17 -4.73
C GLN A 34 -12.72 -2.83 -5.31
N CYS A 35 -12.23 -3.61 -6.29
CA CYS A 35 -10.90 -3.40 -6.87
C CYS A 35 -10.82 -2.28 -7.92
N LEU A 36 -11.96 -1.74 -8.38
CA LEU A 36 -12.05 -0.71 -9.43
C LEU A 36 -11.48 -1.13 -10.81
N LEU A 37 -11.15 -2.41 -11.00
CA LEU A 37 -10.84 -3.00 -12.31
C LEU A 37 -12.13 -3.16 -13.13
N ALA A 38 -11.99 -3.34 -14.45
CA ALA A 38 -13.12 -3.75 -15.29
C ALA A 38 -13.75 -5.04 -14.74
N GLU A 39 -15.07 -5.17 -14.73
CA GLU A 39 -15.74 -6.31 -14.07
C GLU A 39 -15.26 -7.68 -14.57
N HIS A 40 -15.06 -7.83 -15.89
CA HIS A 40 -14.54 -9.05 -16.50
C HIS A 40 -13.05 -9.32 -16.21
N LEU A 41 -12.33 -8.34 -15.63
CA LEU A 41 -10.94 -8.46 -15.19
C LEU A 41 -10.82 -8.36 -13.66
N CYS A 42 -11.93 -8.50 -12.94
CA CYS A 42 -11.96 -8.43 -11.50
C CYS A 42 -11.09 -9.53 -10.87
N THR A 43 -10.28 -9.13 -9.88
CA THR A 43 -9.42 -10.04 -9.13
C THR A 43 -9.93 -10.31 -7.71
N CYS A 44 -11.01 -9.65 -7.24
CA CYS A 44 -11.48 -9.71 -5.85
C CYS A 44 -11.77 -11.12 -5.31
N ASN A 45 -12.11 -12.08 -6.19
CA ASN A 45 -12.33 -13.48 -5.80
C ASN A 45 -11.04 -14.25 -5.48
N LYS A 46 -9.87 -13.71 -5.83
CA LYS A 46 -8.55 -14.29 -5.58
C LYS A 46 -7.89 -13.75 -4.30
N ARG A 47 -8.50 -12.76 -3.63
CA ARG A 47 -7.94 -12.18 -2.40
C ARG A 47 -7.79 -13.23 -1.30
N GLN A 48 -6.66 -13.20 -0.63
CA GLN A 48 -6.33 -14.09 0.48
C GLN A 48 -5.55 -13.30 1.54
N GLN A 49 -5.79 -13.58 2.81
CA GLN A 49 -5.08 -12.92 3.91
C GLN A 49 -3.77 -13.66 4.24
N LEU A 50 -2.72 -12.89 4.47
CA LEU A 50 -1.42 -13.36 4.93
C LEU A 50 -1.44 -13.60 6.44
N ARG A 51 -0.55 -14.48 6.91
CA ARG A 51 -0.18 -14.56 8.33
C ARG A 51 1.03 -13.65 8.53
N THR A 52 0.84 -12.59 9.30
CA THR A 52 1.84 -11.54 9.51
C THR A 52 1.69 -10.94 10.89
N GLU A 53 2.82 -10.65 11.52
CA GLU A 53 2.89 -9.90 12.78
C GLU A 53 3.09 -8.40 12.51
N LEU A 54 2.86 -7.95 11.27
CA LEU A 54 3.00 -6.55 10.88
C LEU A 54 1.62 -5.93 10.67
N ALA A 55 1.50 -4.67 11.04
CA ALA A 55 0.33 -3.85 10.78
C ALA A 55 0.68 -2.71 9.82
N PHE A 56 -0.32 -2.22 9.08
CA PHE A 56 -0.14 -1.09 8.17
C PHE A 56 -1.15 0.01 8.49
N MET A 57 -0.71 1.26 8.39
CA MET A 57 -1.58 2.43 8.37
C MET A 57 -1.35 3.20 7.08
N ILE A 58 -2.39 3.30 6.25
CA ILE A 58 -2.35 4.01 4.99
C ILE A 58 -3.00 5.39 5.19
N ILE A 59 -2.21 6.45 5.11
CA ILE A 59 -2.69 7.83 5.14
C ILE A 59 -2.75 8.31 3.69
N MET A 60 -3.96 8.44 3.15
CA MET A 60 -4.20 8.70 1.73
C MET A 60 -4.53 10.17 1.48
N TYR A 61 -3.99 10.74 0.42
CA TYR A 61 -4.45 12.04 -0.08
C TYR A 61 -5.94 11.94 -0.52
N ASP A 62 -6.68 13.05 -0.44
CA ASP A 62 -8.15 13.03 -0.54
C ASP A 62 -8.69 12.39 -1.84
N ASP A 63 -8.09 12.72 -2.99
CA ASP A 63 -8.51 12.20 -4.28
C ASP A 63 -7.92 10.81 -4.60
N GLU A 64 -6.84 10.42 -3.91
CA GLU A 64 -6.10 9.18 -4.12
C GLU A 64 -6.98 7.97 -3.81
N VAL A 65 -7.81 8.08 -2.77
CA VAL A 65 -8.78 7.06 -2.36
C VAL A 65 -9.65 6.60 -3.54
N LEU A 66 -10.06 7.53 -4.41
CA LEU A 66 -11.01 7.27 -5.49
C LEU A 66 -10.34 6.76 -6.78
N LYS A 67 -9.00 6.78 -6.88
CA LYS A 67 -8.28 6.44 -8.11
C LYS A 67 -8.30 4.91 -8.35
N PRO A 68 -8.72 4.45 -9.55
CA PRO A 68 -8.64 3.03 -9.90
C PRO A 68 -7.21 2.47 -10.02
N SER A 69 -6.19 3.33 -10.06
CA SER A 69 -4.78 2.92 -10.02
C SER A 69 -4.21 2.86 -8.61
N ASN A 70 -4.98 3.24 -7.58
CA ASN A 70 -4.49 3.24 -6.22
C ASN A 70 -4.07 1.83 -5.80
N SER A 71 -2.79 1.67 -5.46
CA SER A 71 -2.21 0.37 -5.09
C SER A 71 -2.20 0.14 -3.57
N GLY A 72 -2.43 1.18 -2.74
CA GLY A 72 -2.53 1.05 -1.29
C GLY A 72 -3.60 0.04 -0.86
N ARG A 73 -4.71 -0.06 -1.59
CA ARG A 73 -5.76 -1.09 -1.35
C ARG A 73 -5.24 -2.52 -1.36
N LEU A 74 -4.19 -2.82 -2.13
CA LEU A 74 -3.66 -4.17 -2.26
C LEU A 74 -2.97 -4.64 -0.98
N ILE A 75 -2.46 -3.69 -0.18
CA ILE A 75 -1.95 -3.97 1.16
C ILE A 75 -3.10 -4.48 2.03
N ALA A 76 -4.22 -3.76 2.06
CA ALA A 76 -5.40 -4.13 2.84
C ALA A 76 -6.12 -5.40 2.34
N ASP A 77 -5.91 -5.79 1.08
CA ASP A 77 -6.40 -7.07 0.56
C ASP A 77 -5.70 -8.27 1.19
N LEU A 78 -4.41 -8.13 1.51
CA LEU A 78 -3.57 -9.23 2.01
C LEU A 78 -3.24 -9.14 3.50
N VAL A 79 -3.01 -7.94 4.05
CA VAL A 79 -2.66 -7.74 5.46
C VAL A 79 -3.93 -7.45 6.28
N PRO A 80 -4.35 -8.35 7.18
CA PRO A 80 -5.60 -8.17 7.94
C PRO A 80 -5.62 -6.91 8.79
N ASP A 81 -4.49 -6.62 9.45
CA ASP A 81 -4.31 -5.50 10.36
C ASP A 81 -3.87 -4.25 9.59
N THR A 82 -4.78 -3.77 8.73
CA THR A 82 -4.58 -2.56 7.93
C THR A 82 -5.61 -1.50 8.29
N HIS A 83 -5.12 -0.31 8.65
CA HIS A 83 -5.91 0.89 8.86
C HIS A 83 -5.76 1.84 7.68
N ALA A 84 -6.80 2.64 7.39
CA ALA A 84 -6.77 3.59 6.29
C ALA A 84 -7.50 4.88 6.67
N PHE A 85 -6.89 6.03 6.39
CA PHE A 85 -7.43 7.34 6.72
C PHE A 85 -7.19 8.33 5.58
N ILE A 86 -8.11 9.27 5.40
CA ILE A 86 -7.88 10.45 4.54
C ILE A 86 -7.03 11.44 5.30
N TRP A 87 -5.98 11.94 4.65
CA TRP A 87 -5.13 12.99 5.18
C TRP A 87 -5.88 14.31 5.25
N SER A 88 -5.75 15.00 6.39
CA SER A 88 -6.18 16.39 6.55
C SER A 88 -5.04 17.19 7.14
N ARG A 89 -4.71 18.31 6.49
CA ARG A 89 -3.66 19.22 6.95
C ARG A 89 -3.94 19.85 8.30
N ASN A 90 -5.21 20.22 8.54
CA ASN A 90 -5.58 21.07 9.67
C ASN A 90 -6.30 20.27 10.76
N GLU A 91 -6.93 19.16 10.41
CA GLU A 91 -7.74 18.36 11.32
C GLU A 91 -7.37 16.88 11.21
N PRO A 92 -6.23 16.46 11.79
CA PRO A 92 -5.82 15.07 11.78
C PRO A 92 -6.91 14.16 12.38
N ASN A 93 -7.12 12.99 11.77
CA ASN A 93 -8.17 12.08 12.22
C ASN A 93 -7.88 11.57 13.64
N ARG A 94 -8.81 11.76 14.58
CA ARG A 94 -8.61 11.35 15.98
C ARG A 94 -8.40 9.84 16.15
N LYS A 95 -9.07 8.99 15.35
CA LYS A 95 -8.89 7.53 15.40
C LYS A 95 -7.52 7.10 14.84
N MET A 96 -7.03 7.82 13.85
CA MET A 96 -5.67 7.60 13.33
C MET A 96 -4.64 7.90 14.42
N LEU A 97 -4.75 9.06 15.08
CA LEU A 97 -3.86 9.43 16.18
C LEU A 97 -3.96 8.45 17.36
N SER A 98 -5.16 7.94 17.69
CA SER A 98 -5.29 6.96 18.78
C SER A 98 -4.58 5.65 18.47
N ILE A 99 -4.60 5.19 17.21
CA ILE A 99 -3.89 3.97 16.81
C ILE A 99 -2.37 4.18 16.82
N ILE A 100 -1.89 5.34 16.34
CA ILE A 100 -0.46 5.68 16.39
C ILE A 100 0.08 5.63 17.83
N ASN A 101 -0.72 6.07 18.80
CA ASN A 101 -0.34 6.11 20.22
C ASN A 101 -0.76 4.86 21.02
N ASP A 102 -1.34 3.86 20.37
CA ASP A 102 -1.81 2.66 21.05
C ASP A 102 -0.61 1.86 21.58
N PRO A 103 -0.58 1.48 22.86
CA PRO A 103 0.53 0.71 23.43
C PRO A 103 0.79 -0.62 22.74
N GLN A 104 -0.19 -1.20 22.02
CA GLN A 104 0.01 -2.45 21.27
C GLN A 104 0.91 -2.27 20.04
N TYR A 105 1.05 -1.05 19.51
CA TYR A 105 1.80 -0.80 18.29
C TYR A 105 3.12 -0.07 18.54
N GLN A 106 4.09 -0.37 17.69
CA GLN A 106 5.29 0.44 17.49
C GLN A 106 5.27 1.02 16.08
N PRO A 107 4.86 2.29 15.92
CA PRO A 107 4.74 2.92 14.61
C PRO A 107 6.11 3.27 14.00
N PHE A 108 6.24 3.01 12.69
CA PHE A 108 7.36 3.43 11.86
C PHE A 108 6.83 4.12 10.60
N VAL A 109 7.33 5.31 10.28
CA VAL A 109 6.90 6.03 9.07
C VAL A 109 7.78 5.63 7.91
N ILE A 110 7.21 5.01 6.88
CA ILE A 110 7.96 4.66 5.68
C ILE A 110 8.16 5.92 4.84
N PHE A 111 9.36 6.48 4.89
CA PHE A 111 9.73 7.69 4.16
C PHE A 111 11.25 7.77 3.99
N PRO A 112 11.77 8.43 2.94
CA PRO A 112 13.22 8.47 2.73
C PRO A 112 13.94 9.25 3.83
N ALA A 113 15.10 8.74 4.24
CA ALA A 113 15.92 9.30 5.32
C ALA A 113 16.33 10.77 5.08
N GLU A 114 16.44 11.22 3.83
CA GLU A 114 16.77 12.60 3.48
C GLU A 114 15.73 13.64 3.96
N TYR A 115 14.51 13.19 4.29
CA TYR A 115 13.44 14.03 4.83
C TYR A 115 13.36 13.98 6.36
N ALA A 116 14.22 13.20 7.03
CA ALA A 116 14.23 13.14 8.49
C ALA A 116 14.37 14.54 9.09
N VAL A 117 13.59 14.82 10.13
CA VAL A 117 13.79 16.04 10.93
C VAL A 117 14.91 15.81 11.95
N ASP A 118 15.41 16.90 12.54
CA ASP A 118 16.47 16.82 13.55
C ASP A 118 16.06 15.91 14.73
N GLY A 119 16.97 15.00 15.11
CA GLY A 119 16.73 14.00 16.16
C GLY A 119 15.80 12.84 15.80
N GLN A 120 15.25 12.77 14.60
CA GLN A 120 14.37 11.65 14.18
C GLN A 120 15.19 10.39 13.86
N ALA A 121 14.92 9.30 14.59
CA ALA A 121 15.61 8.03 14.35
C ALA A 121 15.27 7.43 12.98
N VAL A 122 16.25 6.79 12.32
CA VAL A 122 16.09 6.16 11.00
C VAL A 122 16.52 4.70 11.08
N PHE A 123 15.63 3.82 10.64
CA PHE A 123 15.83 2.37 10.58
C PHE A 123 15.80 1.91 9.12
N ASN A 124 16.66 0.95 8.79
CA ASN A 124 16.70 0.30 7.47
C ASN A 124 16.26 -1.17 7.48
N LYS A 125 16.11 -1.73 8.69
CA LYS A 125 15.57 -3.06 8.99
C LYS A 125 14.80 -2.98 10.30
N VAL A 126 13.76 -3.80 10.42
CA VAL A 126 13.07 -4.04 11.68
C VAL A 126 13.27 -5.51 12.00
N ASN A 127 14.22 -5.82 12.87
CA ASN A 127 14.37 -7.16 13.41
C ASN A 127 13.46 -7.33 14.62
N ALA A 128 13.17 -8.58 14.99
CA ALA A 128 12.36 -8.88 16.18
C ALA A 128 12.92 -8.26 17.48
N GLY A 129 14.23 -7.99 17.55
CA GLY A 129 14.87 -7.31 18.67
C GLY A 129 14.89 -5.77 18.61
N ASP A 130 14.50 -5.17 17.49
CA ASP A 130 14.38 -3.70 17.33
C ASP A 130 12.99 -3.19 17.77
N CYS A 131 12.08 -4.12 18.01
CA CYS A 131 10.75 -3.83 18.53
C CYS A 131 10.78 -3.92 20.06
N ILE A 132 10.09 -2.99 20.71
CA ILE A 132 9.82 -3.07 22.14
C ILE A 132 9.04 -4.37 22.39
N ASP A 133 9.51 -5.18 23.34
CA ASP A 133 8.90 -6.47 23.65
C ASP A 133 7.37 -6.35 23.79
N GLY A 134 6.67 -7.19 23.03
CA GLY A 134 5.20 -7.26 23.02
C GLY A 134 4.50 -6.22 22.13
N LYS A 135 5.23 -5.30 21.48
CA LYS A 135 4.64 -4.35 20.52
C LYS A 135 4.73 -4.84 19.09
N LYS A 136 3.61 -4.69 18.38
CA LYS A 136 3.48 -5.03 16.97
C LYS A 136 3.97 -3.88 16.08
N PRO A 137 4.88 -4.09 15.11
CA PRO A 137 5.28 -3.04 14.18
C PRO A 137 4.09 -2.53 13.35
N LEU A 138 3.93 -1.21 13.32
CA LEU A 138 2.91 -0.53 12.52
C LEU A 138 3.58 0.35 11.47
N PHE A 139 3.57 -0.08 10.21
CA PHE A 139 4.12 0.70 9.11
C PHE A 139 3.14 1.75 8.61
N VAL A 140 3.47 3.01 8.81
CA VAL A 140 2.70 4.17 8.33
C VAL A 140 3.19 4.54 6.93
N ILE A 141 2.30 4.43 5.94
CA ILE A 141 2.57 4.77 4.53
C ILE A 141 1.75 5.99 4.13
N LEU A 142 2.42 6.92 3.45
CA LEU A 142 1.82 8.12 2.86
C LEU A 142 1.47 7.84 1.40
N ASP A 143 0.18 7.72 1.11
CA ASP A 143 -0.33 7.29 -0.19
C ASP A 143 -0.86 8.48 -1.02
N GLY A 144 -0.20 8.73 -2.13
CA GLY A 144 -0.45 9.85 -3.04
C GLY A 144 0.68 9.93 -4.07
N SER A 145 0.63 10.92 -4.95
CA SER A 145 1.81 11.24 -5.77
C SER A 145 2.99 11.62 -4.89
N TRP A 146 4.22 11.52 -5.42
CA TRP A 146 5.44 11.87 -4.68
C TRP A 146 5.38 13.28 -4.04
N ARG A 147 4.88 14.27 -4.81
CA ARG A 147 4.70 15.65 -4.31
C ARG A 147 3.67 15.73 -3.18
N GLU A 148 2.60 14.95 -3.27
CA GLU A 148 1.59 14.87 -2.21
C GLU A 148 2.16 14.19 -0.97
N ALA A 149 2.86 13.07 -1.10
CA ALA A 149 3.49 12.37 0.03
C ALA A 149 4.48 13.26 0.79
N ILE A 150 5.37 13.99 0.08
CA ILE A 150 6.24 15.00 0.70
C ILE A 150 5.43 16.05 1.46
N LYS A 151 4.36 16.57 0.85
CA LYS A 151 3.50 17.57 1.48
C LYS A 151 2.82 17.01 2.73
N MET A 152 2.30 15.78 2.66
CA MET A 152 1.66 15.13 3.81
C MET A 152 2.67 14.97 4.94
N PHE A 153 3.86 14.45 4.67
CA PHE A 153 4.91 14.30 5.69
C PHE A 153 5.29 15.64 6.33
N ARG A 154 5.62 16.65 5.52
CA ARG A 154 6.02 17.99 5.99
C ARG A 154 4.95 18.74 6.76
N LYS A 155 3.68 18.37 6.61
CA LYS A 155 2.52 19.04 7.23
C LYS A 155 1.83 18.18 8.27
N SER A 156 2.48 17.10 8.70
CA SER A 156 1.98 16.17 9.69
C SER A 156 3.00 16.07 10.82
N ASP A 157 3.08 17.11 11.66
CA ASP A 157 4.06 17.18 12.75
C ASP A 157 3.93 15.99 13.73
N TYR A 158 2.73 15.40 13.81
CA TYR A 158 2.47 14.15 14.52
C TYR A 158 3.20 12.92 13.95
N LEU A 159 3.89 13.01 12.82
CA LEU A 159 4.74 11.94 12.28
C LEU A 159 6.22 12.13 12.61
N HIS A 160 6.63 13.35 13.00
CA HIS A 160 8.05 13.70 13.17
C HIS A 160 8.68 13.13 14.45
N HIS A 161 7.86 12.77 15.43
CA HIS A 161 8.31 12.07 16.64
C HIS A 161 8.41 10.55 16.46
N LEU A 162 7.99 10.02 15.31
CA LEU A 162 8.02 8.59 15.00
C LEU A 162 9.31 8.24 14.28
N PRO A 163 9.90 7.05 14.50
CA PRO A 163 11.06 6.62 13.73
C PRO A 163 10.72 6.48 12.24
N LEU A 164 11.66 6.87 11.36
CA LEU A 164 11.55 6.59 9.94
C LEU A 164 12.01 5.17 9.64
N PHE A 165 11.33 4.54 8.69
CA PHE A 165 11.77 3.32 8.04
C PHE A 165 12.12 3.63 6.58
N SER A 166 13.42 3.67 6.28
CA SER A 166 13.94 4.09 4.98
C SER A 166 14.71 2.95 4.32
N PHE A 167 14.43 2.72 3.04
CA PHE A 167 15.22 1.80 2.22
C PHE A 167 16.51 2.48 1.76
N SER A 168 17.59 1.71 1.67
CA SER A 168 18.84 2.23 1.10
C SER A 168 18.69 2.46 -0.41
N PRO A 169 19.46 3.40 -1.00
CA PRO A 169 19.48 3.58 -2.46
C PRO A 169 19.80 2.28 -3.21
N GLU A 170 20.70 1.45 -2.69
CA GLU A 170 21.09 0.16 -3.29
C GLU A 170 19.93 -0.83 -3.28
N THR A 171 19.16 -0.87 -2.19
CA THR A 171 17.97 -1.72 -2.07
C THR A 171 16.92 -1.32 -3.09
N THR A 172 16.67 -0.01 -3.22
CA THR A 172 15.71 0.56 -4.16
C THR A 172 16.15 0.33 -5.61
N ALA A 173 17.44 0.55 -5.91
CA ALA A 173 18.01 0.33 -7.23
C ALA A 173 17.99 -1.15 -7.63
N SER A 174 18.37 -2.06 -6.74
CA SER A 174 18.30 -3.50 -6.97
C SER A 174 16.87 -3.97 -7.24
N TYR A 175 15.90 -3.44 -6.49
CA TYR A 175 14.48 -3.71 -6.74
C TYR A 175 14.03 -3.18 -8.10
N ALA A 176 14.36 -1.93 -8.45
CA ALA A 176 14.02 -1.33 -9.74
C ALA A 176 14.64 -2.09 -10.93
N LEU A 177 15.90 -2.54 -10.80
CA LEU A 177 16.58 -3.35 -11.80
C LEU A 177 15.88 -4.70 -12.02
N ARG A 178 15.49 -5.39 -10.94
CA ARG A 178 14.70 -6.64 -11.03
C ARG A 178 13.36 -6.42 -11.75
N LYS A 179 12.79 -5.22 -11.66
CA LYS A 179 11.52 -4.86 -12.28
C LYS A 179 11.63 -4.23 -13.67
N GLY A 180 12.84 -3.92 -14.14
CA GLY A 180 13.04 -3.18 -15.38
C GLY A 180 12.43 -1.76 -15.34
N ALA A 181 12.24 -1.19 -14.15
CA ALA A 181 11.67 0.14 -13.98
C ALA A 181 12.72 1.21 -14.29
N ARG A 182 12.41 2.13 -15.22
CA ARG A 182 13.35 3.16 -15.68
C ARG A 182 13.52 4.33 -14.72
N ASP A 183 12.55 4.58 -13.84
CA ASP A 183 12.43 5.86 -13.12
C ASP A 183 12.51 5.75 -11.58
N PHE A 184 12.89 4.59 -11.02
CA PHE A 184 13.08 4.35 -9.56
C PHE A 184 11.90 4.74 -8.62
N GLN A 185 10.75 5.16 -9.15
CA GLN A 185 9.58 5.53 -8.37
C GLN A 185 8.72 4.29 -8.13
N LEU A 186 8.72 3.82 -6.89
CA LEU A 186 7.94 2.66 -6.45
C LEU A 186 6.50 3.05 -6.15
N GLY A 187 5.54 2.19 -6.51
CA GLY A 187 4.17 2.31 -6.05
C GLY A 187 4.01 1.96 -4.56
N THR A 188 2.90 2.41 -3.95
CA THR A 188 2.56 2.17 -2.54
C THR A 188 2.61 0.68 -2.15
N ALA A 189 2.08 -0.21 -3.00
CA ALA A 189 2.13 -1.66 -2.76
C ALA A 189 3.55 -2.24 -2.84
N GLU A 190 4.41 -1.69 -3.69
CA GLU A 190 5.80 -2.14 -3.83
C GLU A 190 6.63 -1.73 -2.61
N VAL A 191 6.45 -0.49 -2.15
CA VAL A 191 7.01 0.01 -0.89
C VAL A 191 6.61 -0.88 0.28
N ALA A 192 5.35 -1.30 0.36
CA ALA A 192 4.88 -2.23 1.38
C ALA A 192 5.49 -3.64 1.23
N ALA A 193 5.64 -4.15 0.01
CA ALA A 193 6.29 -5.45 -0.23
C ALA A 193 7.77 -5.46 0.20
N LEU A 194 8.48 -4.35 -0.04
CA LEU A 194 9.83 -4.13 0.47
C LEU A 194 9.84 -4.06 2.00
N ALA A 195 8.86 -3.39 2.62
CA ALA A 195 8.75 -3.29 4.07
C ALA A 195 8.55 -4.66 4.73
N LEU A 196 7.63 -5.47 4.22
CA LEU A 196 7.42 -6.86 4.68
C LEU A 196 8.73 -7.65 4.62
N SER A 197 9.47 -7.54 3.51
CA SER A 197 10.73 -8.26 3.33
C SER A 197 11.83 -7.79 4.29
N ALA A 198 11.97 -6.49 4.47
CA ALA A 198 12.96 -5.89 5.35
C ALA A 198 12.61 -6.03 6.84
N ALA A 199 11.36 -6.36 7.15
CA ALA A 199 10.86 -6.73 8.48
C ALA A 199 10.89 -8.25 8.76
N GLY A 200 11.61 -9.03 7.93
CA GLY A 200 11.79 -10.46 8.16
C GLY A 200 10.71 -11.37 7.55
N GLU A 201 9.78 -10.82 6.76
CA GLU A 201 8.72 -11.59 6.10
C GLU A 201 8.85 -11.58 4.54
N PRO A 202 9.98 -12.05 3.96
CA PRO A 202 10.22 -11.97 2.52
C PRO A 202 9.21 -12.75 1.67
N LYS A 203 8.61 -13.81 2.23
CA LYS A 203 7.56 -14.58 1.54
C LYS A 203 6.26 -13.78 1.44
N ASN A 204 5.91 -13.03 2.49
CA ASN A 204 4.76 -12.13 2.49
C ASN A 204 4.98 -10.95 1.53
N GLY A 205 6.20 -10.40 1.51
CA GLY A 205 6.63 -9.42 0.51
C GLY A 205 6.44 -9.93 -0.92
N ALA A 206 6.93 -11.13 -1.24
CA ALA A 206 6.77 -11.73 -2.56
C ALA A 206 5.30 -11.99 -2.95
N ALA A 207 4.45 -12.35 -1.98
CA ALA A 207 3.02 -12.51 -2.22
C ALA A 207 2.31 -11.19 -2.57
N LEU A 208 2.62 -10.11 -1.85
CA LEU A 208 2.11 -8.76 -2.15
C LEU A 208 2.61 -8.25 -3.51
N GLU A 209 3.87 -8.53 -3.84
CA GLU A 209 4.47 -8.17 -5.12
C GLU A 209 3.79 -8.90 -6.30
N ALA A 210 3.52 -10.21 -6.14
CA ALA A 210 2.79 -10.99 -7.14
C ALA A 210 1.33 -10.53 -7.28
N TRP A 211 0.68 -10.15 -6.17
CA TRP A 211 -0.66 -9.57 -6.17
C TRP A 211 -0.71 -8.22 -6.92
N PHE A 212 0.29 -7.36 -6.68
CA PHE A 212 0.44 -6.09 -7.38
C PHE A 212 0.66 -6.29 -8.89
N ALA A 213 1.52 -7.23 -9.30
CA ALA A 213 1.76 -7.52 -10.71
C ALA A 213 0.46 -7.96 -11.42
N LEU A 214 -0.32 -8.86 -10.81
CA LEU A 214 -1.62 -9.28 -11.33
C LEU A 214 -2.61 -8.11 -11.46
N PHE A 215 -2.64 -7.22 -10.47
CA PHE A 215 -3.49 -6.03 -10.49
C PHE A 215 -3.08 -5.06 -11.61
N VAL A 216 -1.79 -4.80 -11.78
CA VAL A 216 -1.26 -3.93 -12.84
C VAL A 216 -1.62 -4.48 -14.22
N GLU A 217 -1.39 -5.77 -14.47
CA GLU A 217 -1.72 -6.39 -15.75
C GLU A 217 -3.23 -6.33 -16.04
N SER A 218 -4.06 -6.65 -15.06
CA SER A 218 -5.53 -6.56 -15.17
C SER A 218 -5.99 -5.12 -15.43
N SER A 219 -5.37 -4.14 -14.77
CA SER A 219 -5.65 -2.71 -14.96
C SER A 219 -5.27 -2.22 -16.34
N LEU A 220 -4.09 -2.63 -16.85
CA LEU A 220 -3.59 -2.25 -18.15
C LEU A 220 -4.40 -2.88 -19.29
N LYS A 221 -4.76 -4.17 -19.18
CA LYS A 221 -5.63 -4.86 -20.14
C LYS A 221 -6.99 -4.19 -20.27
N GLY A 222 -7.55 -3.67 -19.18
CA GLY A 222 -8.82 -2.93 -19.20
C GLY A 222 -8.74 -1.49 -19.73
N ARG A 223 -7.53 -0.93 -19.91
CA ARG A 223 -7.31 0.44 -20.43
C ARG A 223 -6.78 0.47 -21.86
N SER A 224 -6.08 -0.60 -22.28
CA SER A 224 -5.37 -0.68 -23.55
C SER A 224 -6.32 -1.00 -24.72
N ARG A 225 -6.11 -0.34 -25.87
CA ARG A 225 -6.64 -0.79 -27.17
C ARG A 225 -5.73 -1.82 -27.86
N ASN A 226 -4.49 -1.95 -27.40
CA ASN A 226 -3.50 -2.86 -27.98
C ASN A 226 -3.71 -4.28 -27.48
N VAL A 227 -3.54 -5.24 -28.39
CA VAL A 227 -3.52 -6.68 -28.10
C VAL A 227 -2.37 -6.94 -27.14
N ARG A 228 -2.71 -7.33 -25.92
CA ARG A 228 -1.74 -7.86 -24.94
C ARG A 228 -1.57 -9.35 -25.13
N GLU A 229 -0.45 -9.87 -24.63
CA GLU A 229 -0.15 -11.29 -24.66
C GLU A 229 -1.30 -12.10 -24.02
N ALA A 230 -1.79 -13.08 -24.76
CA ALA A 230 -2.82 -13.98 -24.25
C ALA A 230 -2.23 -14.85 -23.13
N GLY A 231 -2.97 -15.07 -22.05
CA GLY A 231 -2.51 -15.91 -20.94
C GLY A 231 -1.74 -15.17 -19.83
N ALA A 232 -1.38 -13.89 -19.99
CA ALA A 232 -0.57 -13.17 -19.00
C ALA A 232 -1.26 -13.08 -17.62
N ILE A 233 -2.57 -12.86 -17.59
CA ILE A 233 -3.35 -12.79 -16.34
C ILE A 233 -3.42 -14.17 -15.67
N GLU A 234 -3.57 -15.23 -16.46
CA GLU A 234 -3.61 -16.62 -16.00
C GLU A 234 -2.25 -17.02 -15.40
N GLN A 235 -1.15 -16.67 -16.07
CA GLN A 235 0.21 -16.90 -15.58
C GLN A 235 0.47 -16.13 -14.28
N LEU A 236 0.16 -14.83 -14.23
CA LEU A 236 0.32 -14.02 -13.01
C LEU A 236 -0.58 -14.51 -11.87
N THR A 237 -1.77 -15.03 -12.19
CA THR A 237 -2.64 -15.68 -11.21
C THR A 237 -1.99 -16.94 -10.63
N ALA A 238 -1.32 -17.75 -11.45
CA ALA A 238 -0.59 -18.93 -10.99
C ALA A 238 0.61 -18.54 -10.09
N VAL A 239 1.37 -17.52 -10.50
CA VAL A 239 2.50 -16.98 -9.71
C VAL A 239 2.01 -16.47 -8.35
N TYR A 240 0.92 -15.69 -8.32
CA TYR A 240 0.34 -15.20 -7.06
C TYR A 240 -0.12 -16.34 -6.15
N LYS A 241 -0.82 -17.34 -6.70
CA LYS A 241 -1.26 -18.51 -5.90
C LYS A 241 -0.07 -19.26 -5.30
N GLU A 242 1.01 -19.42 -6.05
CA GLU A 242 2.21 -20.09 -5.57
C GLU A 242 2.94 -19.27 -4.50
N ALA A 243 3.03 -17.94 -4.67
CA ALA A 243 3.58 -17.04 -3.66
C ALA A 243 2.76 -17.08 -2.36
N MET A 244 1.42 -17.07 -2.46
CA MET A 244 0.52 -17.19 -1.31
C MET A 244 0.71 -18.51 -0.56
N LYS A 245 0.87 -19.65 -1.26
CA LYS A 245 1.13 -20.94 -0.60
C LYS A 245 2.41 -20.94 0.23
N LYS A 246 3.44 -20.21 -0.22
CA LYS A 246 4.71 -20.10 0.50
C LYS A 246 4.61 -19.20 1.73
N ALA A 247 3.67 -18.25 1.71
CA ALA A 247 3.42 -17.26 2.75
C ALA A 247 2.46 -17.72 3.87
N LEU A 248 1.73 -18.82 3.66
CA LEU A 248 0.80 -19.42 4.63
C LEU A 248 1.47 -20.45 5.55
#